data_AF-A0A960SNF2-F1
#
_entry.id   AF-A0A960SNF2-F1
#
_cell.length_a   1.000
_cell.length_b   1.000
_cell.length_c   1.000
_cell.angle_alpha   90.00
_cell.angle_beta   90.00
_cell.angle_gamma   90.00
#
_symmetry.space_group_name_H-M   'P 1'
#
loop_
_entity.id
_entity.type
_entity.pdbx_description
1 polymer ?
#
loop_
_entity_poly.entity_id
_entity_poly.type
_entity_poly.pdbx_seq_one_letter_code
_entity_poly.pdbx_strand_id
1 'polypeptide(L)'
;QAFLAGDRETARRIQFQLLDLINAMLFGTNFPEGFRAGLSLRGFRLGTSRQLLSPRENSDLEAIRGRIACLLADCGYAEAAAACRRPAGGAPDAATAPATPFAGAETRQRLNPEEIVRGVLGRLRGG
;
A
#
# COMPACT_ATOMS: atom_id res chain seq x y z
N GLN A 1 19.10 4.63 -0.44
CA GLN A 1 20.06 5.71 -0.10
C GLN A 1 19.95 6.16 1.35
N ALA A 2 18.78 6.61 1.84
CA ALA A 2 18.61 7.06 3.24
C ALA A 2 19.12 6.06 4.31
N PHE A 3 18.81 4.76 4.16
CA PHE A 3 19.30 3.73 5.08
C PHE A 3 20.83 3.64 5.13
N LEU A 4 21.50 3.69 3.96
CA LEU A 4 22.96 3.64 3.86
C LEU A 4 23.63 4.89 4.45
N ALA A 5 22.94 6.04 4.36
CA ALA A 5 23.39 7.30 4.96
C ALA A 5 23.15 7.38 6.48
N GLY A 6 22.58 6.34 7.10
CA GLY A 6 22.23 6.33 8.52
C GLY A 6 20.97 7.12 8.88
N ASP A 7 20.30 7.74 7.90
CA ASP A 7 19.01 8.43 8.10
C ASP A 7 17.86 7.40 8.17
N ARG A 8 17.73 6.82 9.37
CA ARG A 8 16.72 5.80 9.68
C ARG A 8 15.30 6.37 9.66
N GLU A 9 15.12 7.64 9.99
CA GLU A 9 13.79 8.26 10.02
C GLU A 9 13.22 8.38 8.61
N THR A 10 14.00 8.94 7.69
CA THR A 10 13.61 9.03 6.27
C THR A 10 13.45 7.65 5.66
N ALA A 11 14.34 6.70 5.95
CA ALA A 11 14.23 5.33 5.44
C ALA A 11 12.91 4.67 5.88
N ARG A 12 12.54 4.81 7.15
CA ARG A 12 11.27 4.30 7.70
C ARG A 12 10.06 4.97 7.04
N ARG A 13 10.09 6.29 6.86
CA ARG A 13 9.02 7.02 6.17
C ARG A 13 8.80 6.51 4.74
N ILE A 14 9.88 6.36 3.97
CA ILE A 14 9.83 5.83 2.60
C ILE A 14 9.29 4.39 2.61
N GLN A 15 9.71 3.56 3.56
CA GLN A 15 9.22 2.18 3.66
C GLN A 15 7.71 2.12 3.87
N PHE A 16 7.14 2.98 4.72
CA PHE A 16 5.69 3.02 4.92
C PHE A 16 4.94 3.50 3.68
N GLN A 17 5.46 4.51 2.98
CA GLN A 17 4.89 4.96 1.69
C GLN A 17 4.92 3.83 0.64
N LEU A 18 6.01 3.04 0.60
CA LEU A 18 6.12 1.90 -0.29
C LEU A 18 5.13 0.79 0.07
N LEU A 19 4.92 0.52 1.37
CA LEU A 19 3.93 -0.46 1.83
C LEU A 19 2.51 -0.04 1.42
N ASP A 20 2.15 1.23 1.57
CA ASP A 20 0.84 1.73 1.15
C ASP A 20 0.61 1.51 -0.36
N LEU A 21 1.62 1.81 -1.17
CA LEU A 21 1.58 1.61 -2.63
C LEU A 21 1.48 0.11 -2.99
N ILE A 22 2.31 -0.74 -2.41
CA ILE A 22 2.30 -2.19 -2.68
C ILE A 22 0.99 -2.81 -2.25
N ASN A 23 0.47 -2.46 -1.07
CA ASN A 23 -0.82 -2.98 -0.59
C ASN A 23 -1.97 -2.60 -1.52
N ALA A 24 -1.99 -1.36 -2.02
CA ALA A 24 -2.98 -0.93 -3.00
C ALA A 24 -2.90 -1.74 -4.30
N MET A 25 -1.68 -1.96 -4.83
CA MET A 25 -1.49 -2.72 -6.07
C MET A 25 -1.73 -4.23 -5.92
N LEU A 26 -1.45 -4.80 -4.74
CA LEU A 26 -1.53 -6.24 -4.50
C LEU A 26 -2.92 -6.70 -4.10
N PHE A 27 -3.62 -5.92 -3.27
CA PHE A 27 -4.89 -6.35 -2.65
C PHE A 27 -6.11 -5.53 -3.09
N GLY A 28 -5.91 -4.41 -3.80
CA GLY A 28 -7.02 -3.55 -4.21
C GLY A 28 -7.79 -4.02 -5.45
N THR A 29 -7.28 -5.03 -6.16
CA THR A 29 -7.93 -5.66 -7.32
C THR A 29 -7.30 -7.03 -7.55
N ASN A 30 -7.78 -7.76 -8.56
CA ASN A 30 -7.21 -9.05 -8.94
C ASN A 30 -5.76 -8.89 -9.37
N PHE A 31 -4.87 -9.65 -8.74
CA PHE A 31 -3.49 -9.74 -9.19
C PHE A 31 -3.45 -10.36 -10.61
N PRO A 32 -2.70 -9.77 -11.57
CA PRO A 32 -1.71 -8.69 -11.45
C PRO A 32 -2.18 -7.29 -11.86
N GLU A 33 -3.48 -7.03 -11.98
CA GLU A 33 -4.01 -5.81 -12.59
C GLU A 33 -3.61 -4.52 -11.87
N GLY A 34 -3.54 -4.54 -10.53
CA GLY A 34 -3.09 -3.36 -9.77
C GLY A 34 -1.64 -2.96 -10.08
N PHE A 35 -0.75 -3.94 -10.24
CA PHE A 35 0.63 -3.68 -10.68
C PHE A 35 0.70 -3.18 -12.12
N ARG A 36 -0.12 -3.74 -13.02
CA ARG A 36 -0.21 -3.27 -14.41
C ARG A 36 -0.70 -1.82 -14.48
N ALA A 37 -1.68 -1.47 -13.65
CA ALA A 37 -2.18 -0.10 -13.53
C ALA A 37 -1.08 0.84 -13.02
N GLY A 38 -0.36 0.47 -11.96
CA GLY A 38 0.75 1.27 -11.41
C GLY A 38 1.88 1.51 -12.42
N LEU A 39 2.28 0.49 -13.18
CA LEU A 39 3.26 0.65 -14.26
C LEU A 39 2.73 1.52 -15.40
N SER A 40 1.47 1.35 -15.80
CA SER A 40 0.87 2.16 -16.87
C SER A 40 0.78 3.63 -16.49
N LEU A 41 0.51 3.94 -15.21
CA LEU A 41 0.52 5.31 -14.67
C LEU A 41 1.91 5.96 -14.69
N ARG A 42 2.98 5.16 -14.75
CA ARG A 42 4.37 5.60 -14.90
C ARG A 42 4.83 5.57 -16.37
N GLY A 43 3.91 5.44 -17.32
CA GLY A 43 4.17 5.52 -18.76
C GLY A 43 4.53 4.20 -19.46
N PHE A 44 4.54 3.07 -18.75
CA PHE A 44 4.80 1.76 -19.39
C PHE A 44 3.60 1.30 -20.23
N ARG A 45 3.85 0.75 -21.42
CA ARG A 45 2.81 0.21 -22.32
C ARG A 45 2.74 -1.30 -22.21
N LEU A 46 1.86 -1.81 -21.34
CA LEU A 46 1.76 -3.24 -21.05
C LEU A 46 0.68 -3.99 -21.85
N GLY A 47 -0.17 -3.27 -22.58
CA GLY A 47 -1.36 -3.82 -23.24
C GLY A 47 -2.50 -4.17 -22.28
N THR A 48 -3.43 -5.01 -22.70
CA THR A 48 -4.50 -5.56 -21.85
C THR A 48 -4.13 -6.93 -21.29
N SER A 49 -4.74 -7.31 -20.18
CA SER A 49 -4.64 -8.67 -19.67
C SER A 49 -5.32 -9.65 -20.63
N ARG A 50 -4.81 -10.89 -20.68
CA ARG A 50 -5.52 -11.97 -21.40
C ARG A 50 -6.75 -12.44 -20.64
N GLN A 51 -6.76 -12.25 -19.32
CA GLN A 51 -7.92 -12.56 -18.49
C GLN A 51 -8.93 -11.42 -18.63
N LEU A 52 -10.15 -11.77 -19.01
CA LEU A 52 -11.24 -10.82 -19.08
C LEU A 52 -11.72 -10.50 -17.66
N LEU A 53 -11.92 -9.21 -17.41
CA LEU A 53 -12.53 -8.72 -16.18
C LEU A 53 -14.03 -8.58 -16.38
N SER A 54 -14.81 -9.00 -15.39
CA SER A 54 -16.23 -8.69 -15.30
C SER A 54 -16.46 -7.17 -15.19
N PRO A 55 -17.68 -6.66 -15.46
CA PRO A 55 -17.97 -5.23 -15.32
C PRO A 55 -17.67 -4.67 -13.92
N ARG A 56 -17.91 -5.48 -12.88
CA ARG A 56 -17.61 -5.12 -11.49
C ARG A 56 -16.10 -5.00 -11.27
N GLU A 57 -15.33 -5.98 -11.73
CA GLU A 57 -13.87 -5.97 -11.59
C GLU A 57 -13.21 -4.82 -12.36
N ASN A 58 -13.75 -4.44 -13.53
CA ASN A 58 -13.29 -3.24 -14.24
C ASN A 58 -13.54 -1.96 -13.42
N SER A 59 -14.69 -1.87 -12.76
CA SER A 59 -15.03 -0.71 -11.92
C SER A 59 -14.12 -0.63 -10.69
N ASP A 60 -13.88 -1.78 -10.04
CA ASP A 60 -12.95 -1.91 -8.92
C ASP A 60 -11.50 -1.55 -9.36
N LEU A 61 -11.11 -1.98 -10.57
CA LEU A 61 -9.81 -1.64 -11.18
C LEU A 61 -9.64 -0.13 -11.40
N GLU A 62 -10.65 0.56 -11.93
CA GLU A 62 -10.59 2.01 -12.12
C GLU A 62 -10.52 2.77 -10.79
N ALA A 63 -11.26 2.33 -9.78
CA ALA A 63 -11.21 2.90 -8.44
C ALA A 63 -9.80 2.75 -7.82
N ILE A 64 -9.23 1.54 -7.86
CA ILE A 64 -7.89 1.31 -7.30
C ILE A 64 -6.80 2.03 -8.12
N ARG A 65 -6.94 2.12 -9.44
CA ARG A 65 -6.05 2.87 -10.32
C ARG A 65 -6.00 4.34 -9.90
N GLY A 66 -7.14 4.95 -9.60
CA GLY A 66 -7.21 6.32 -9.09
C GLY A 66 -6.51 6.52 -7.76
N ARG A 67 -6.60 5.54 -6.84
CA ARG A 67 -5.87 5.56 -5.56
C ARG A 67 -4.36 5.40 -5.75
N ILE A 68 -3.94 4.45 -6.59
CA ILE A 68 -2.51 4.23 -6.92
C ILE A 68 -1.90 5.50 -7.52
N ALA A 69 -2.64 6.17 -8.40
CA ALA A 69 -2.21 7.43 -8.99
C ALA A 69 -1.94 8.53 -7.95
N CYS A 70 -2.77 8.63 -6.90
CA CYS A 70 -2.52 9.56 -5.80
C CYS A 70 -1.27 9.20 -4.99
N LEU A 71 -1.10 7.92 -4.62
CA LEU A 71 0.09 7.46 -3.88
C LEU A 71 1.38 7.71 -4.66
N LEU A 72 1.35 7.51 -5.98
CA LEU A 72 2.47 7.80 -6.87
C LEU A 72 2.76 9.31 -6.94
N ALA A 73 1.72 10.14 -7.09
CA ALA A 73 1.87 11.60 -7.11
C ALA A 73 2.47 12.13 -5.80
N ASP A 74 2.02 11.60 -4.65
CA ASP A 74 2.55 11.95 -3.33
C ASP A 74 4.02 11.50 -3.15
N CYS A 75 4.47 10.51 -3.92
CA CYS A 75 5.86 10.08 -4.00
C CYS A 75 6.70 10.84 -5.06
N GLY A 76 6.12 11.83 -5.75
CA GLY A 76 6.83 12.67 -6.74
C GLY A 76 6.68 12.23 -8.20
N TYR A 77 5.83 11.25 -8.53
CA TYR A 77 5.52 10.87 -9.90
C TYR A 77 4.42 11.75 -10.48
N ALA A 78 4.80 12.93 -10.97
CA ALA A 78 3.87 13.95 -11.47
C ALA A 78 3.00 13.46 -12.64
N GLU A 79 3.50 12.55 -13.47
CA GLU A 79 2.77 11.96 -14.59
C GLU A 79 1.51 11.19 -14.14
N ALA A 80 1.51 10.68 -12.91
CA ALA A 80 0.36 9.96 -12.35
C ALA A 80 -0.72 10.92 -11.80
N ALA A 81 -0.39 12.18 -11.53
CA ALA A 81 -1.26 13.12 -10.83
C ALA A 81 -2.60 13.36 -11.56
N ALA A 82 -2.60 13.37 -12.89
CA ALA A 82 -3.81 13.58 -13.69
C ALA A 82 -4.87 12.47 -13.50
N ALA A 83 -4.44 11.27 -13.10
CA ALA A 83 -5.33 10.14 -12.85
C ALA A 83 -5.69 9.97 -11.36
N CYS A 84 -5.13 10.80 -10.47
CA CYS A 84 -5.42 10.72 -9.04
C CYS A 84 -6.90 11.04 -8.77
N ARG A 85 -7.57 10.10 -8.09
CA ARG A 85 -8.95 10.26 -7.59
C ARG A 85 -8.92 10.03 -6.09
N ARG A 86 -8.89 11.13 -5.32
CA ARG A 86 -9.10 11.05 -3.86
C ARG A 86 -10.60 10.94 -3.60
N PRO A 87 -11.05 10.07 -2.69
CA PRO A 87 -12.43 10.09 -2.25
C PRO A 87 -12.75 11.49 -1.70
N ALA A 88 -13.88 12.06 -2.13
CA ALA A 88 -14.29 13.38 -1.68
C ALA A 88 -14.59 13.33 -0.17
N GLY A 89 -13.70 13.88 0.65
CA GLY A 89 -13.94 14.21 2.05
C GLY A 89 -14.68 13.15 2.87
N GLY A 90 -14.11 11.96 3.02
CA GLY A 90 -14.44 11.04 4.09
C GLY A 90 -13.27 10.97 5.06
N ALA A 91 -13.55 10.97 6.36
CA ALA A 91 -12.58 10.63 7.42
C ALA A 91 -11.72 9.42 7.01
N PRO A 92 -10.48 9.25 7.52
CA PRO A 92 -9.66 8.09 7.20
C PRO A 92 -10.47 6.82 7.48
N ASP A 93 -10.98 6.21 6.41
CA ASP A 93 -11.92 5.13 6.52
C ASP A 93 -11.11 3.91 6.93
N ALA A 94 -11.24 3.55 8.21
CA ALA A 94 -10.77 2.29 8.74
C ALA A 94 -11.65 1.14 8.19
N ALA A 95 -11.84 1.04 6.87
CA ALA A 95 -12.70 0.03 6.26
C ALA A 95 -12.46 -0.16 4.75
N THR A 96 -11.26 -0.59 4.38
CA THR A 96 -11.14 -1.65 3.36
C THR A 96 -9.96 -2.51 3.77
N ALA A 97 -10.17 -3.31 4.81
CA ALA A 97 -9.37 -4.50 4.98
C ALA A 97 -9.64 -5.39 3.75
N PRO A 98 -8.64 -5.87 3.00
CA PRO A 98 -8.85 -7.05 2.20
C PRO A 98 -9.34 -8.15 3.14
N ALA A 99 -10.25 -9.01 2.68
CA ALA A 99 -10.75 -10.13 3.46
C ALA A 99 -9.57 -10.93 4.02
N THR A 100 -9.28 -10.72 5.31
CA THR A 100 -8.31 -11.49 6.06
C THR A 100 -8.94 -12.86 6.32
N PRO A 101 -8.34 -14.00 5.91
CA PRO A 101 -8.81 -15.30 6.37
C PRO A 101 -8.45 -15.59 7.84
N PHE A 102 -7.97 -14.58 8.59
CA PHE A 102 -7.67 -14.70 10.01
C PHE A 102 -8.38 -13.59 10.79
N ALA A 103 -9.66 -13.82 11.09
CA ALA A 103 -10.38 -13.09 12.13
C ALA A 103 -9.98 -13.65 13.50
N GLY A 104 -8.92 -13.08 14.08
CA GLY A 104 -8.71 -13.07 15.53
C GLY A 104 -9.14 -11.69 16.04
N ALA A 105 -10.21 -11.62 16.82
CA ALA A 105 -10.64 -10.41 17.48
C ALA A 105 -9.67 -10.09 18.63
N GLU A 106 -8.61 -9.34 18.33
CA GLU A 106 -7.74 -8.77 19.36
C GLU A 106 -7.67 -7.26 19.19
N THR A 107 -7.98 -6.57 20.27
CA THR A 107 -7.85 -5.13 20.49
C THR A 107 -6.58 -4.64 19.81
N ARG A 108 -6.71 -3.68 18.87
CA ARG A 108 -5.58 -3.05 18.18
C ARG A 108 -4.84 -2.16 19.16
N GLN A 109 -4.13 -2.78 20.10
CA GLN A 109 -3.28 -2.10 21.06
C GLN A 109 -2.20 -1.39 20.25
N ARG A 110 -1.96 -0.10 20.52
CA ARG A 110 -0.84 0.63 19.93
C ARG A 110 0.44 0.04 20.48
N LEU A 111 0.93 -1.00 19.82
CA LEU A 111 2.17 -1.65 20.16
C LEU A 111 3.31 -0.68 19.91
N ASN A 112 4.05 -0.32 20.96
CA ASN A 112 5.29 0.44 20.84
C ASN A 112 6.42 -0.52 20.45
N PRO A 113 7.00 -0.39 19.24
CA PRO A 113 8.03 -1.32 18.76
C PRO A 113 9.25 -1.40 19.70
N GLU A 114 9.61 -0.29 20.35
CA GLU A 114 10.75 -0.22 21.26
C GLU A 114 10.55 -1.08 22.52
N GLU A 115 9.32 -1.15 23.03
CA GLU A 115 8.99 -1.96 24.19
C GLU A 115 9.00 -3.46 23.86
N ILE A 116 8.52 -3.82 22.67
CA ILE A 116 8.54 -5.20 22.19
C ILE A 116 9.98 -5.68 22.04
N VAL A 117 10.83 -4.91 21.35
CA VAL A 117 12.24 -5.26 21.13
C VAL A 117 12.97 -5.42 22.45
N ARG A 118 12.75 -4.49 23.40
CA ARG A 118 13.34 -4.59 24.75
C ARG A 118 12.88 -5.86 25.48
N GLY A 119 11.59 -6.19 25.41
CA GLY A 119 11.04 -7.40 26.04
C GLY A 119 11.61 -8.69 25.46
N VAL A 120 11.78 -8.77 24.14
CA VAL A 120 12.39 -9.93 23.47
C VAL A 120 13.85 -10.09 23.86
N LEU A 121 14.64 -9.01 23.81
CA LEU A 121 16.06 -9.06 24.17
C LEU A 121 16.30 -9.37 25.65
N GLY A 122 15.39 -8.94 26.54
CA GLY A 122 15.43 -9.30 27.95
C GLY A 122 15.26 -10.80 28.18
N ARG A 123 14.32 -11.44 27.47
CA ARG A 123 14.08 -12.89 27.57
C ARG A 123 15.24 -13.72 27.03
N LEU A 124 15.93 -13.24 25.99
CA LEU A 124 17.08 -13.92 25.41
C LEU A 124 18.37 -13.80 26.25
N ARG A 125 18.40 -12.89 27.23
CA ARG A 125 19.55 -12.69 28.13
C ARG A 125 19.38 -13.34 29.50
N GLY A 126 18.18 -13.81 29.82
CA GLY A 126 17.84 -14.44 31.10
C GLY A 126 17.62 -15.95 31.03
N GLY A 127 18.04 -16.61 29.94
CA GLY A 127 18.01 -18.06 29.75
C GLY A 127 19.40 -18.61 29.49
#